data_AF-X0VT06-F1
#
_entry.id   AF-X0VT06-F1
#
_cell.length_a   1.000
_cell.length_b   1.000
_cell.length_c   1.000
_cell.angle_alpha   90.00
_cell.angle_beta   90.00
_cell.angle_gamma   90.00
#
_symmetry.space_group_name_H-M   'P 1'
#
loop_
_entity.id
_entity.type
_entity.pdbx_description
1 polymer ?
#
loop_
_entity_poly.entity_id
_entity_poly.type
_entity_poly.pdbx_seq_one_letter_code
_entity_poly.pdbx_strand_id
1 'polypeptide(L)'
;TTILLTDTSSLKVDSTAIKLSLSTILADTSSLLADTTLIKGSLSTLLADTSALKVDSTAIKLSLSTIESKIDTAQLDLNTITGADGVTLATTQANYAPLKGGTAMTEAYAADGSAATPEQMLYMIWAALSEFAISGTILTCKKLDGAVTAMTFTLDDDTNPTSRTRNS
;
A
#
# COMPACT_ATOMS: atom_id res chain seq x y z
N THR A 1 102.01 16.73 31.81
CA THR A 1 101.49 17.64 30.77
C THR A 1 100.93 16.90 29.56
N THR A 2 101.61 15.89 29.02
CA THR A 2 101.15 15.12 27.83
C THR A 2 99.81 14.40 28.02
N ILE A 3 99.56 13.78 29.17
CA ILE A 3 98.28 13.11 29.50
C ILE A 3 97.11 14.11 29.53
N LEU A 4 97.31 15.29 30.15
CA LEU A 4 96.29 16.34 30.13
C LEU A 4 95.96 16.80 28.70
N LEU A 5 96.96 16.86 27.81
CA LEU A 5 96.76 17.21 26.40
C LEU A 5 95.93 16.16 25.65
N THR A 6 96.15 14.87 25.92
CA THR A 6 95.38 13.77 25.30
C THR A 6 93.94 13.73 25.80
N ASP A 7 93.72 13.92 27.11
CA ASP A 7 92.39 13.96 27.71
C ASP A 7 91.59 15.15 27.19
N THR A 8 92.22 16.34 27.11
CA THR A 8 91.60 17.55 26.56
C THR A 8 91.20 17.35 25.09
N SER A 9 92.02 16.66 24.31
CA SER A 9 91.72 16.36 22.91
C SER A 9 90.53 15.41 22.79
N SER A 10 90.47 14.37 23.63
CA SER A 10 89.37 13.40 23.66
C SER A 10 88.06 14.06 24.08
N LEU A 11 88.06 14.88 25.14
CA LEU A 11 86.90 15.67 25.57
C LEU A 11 86.37 16.60 24.46
N LYS A 12 87.26 17.16 23.63
CA LYS A 12 86.87 18.01 22.49
C LYS A 12 86.17 17.20 21.39
N VAL A 13 86.64 15.96 21.14
CA VAL A 13 85.98 15.03 20.22
C VAL A 13 84.60 14.65 20.75
N ASP A 14 84.51 14.24 22.01
CA ASP A 14 83.23 13.87 22.64
C ASP A 14 82.24 15.04 22.65
N SER A 15 82.71 16.26 22.96
CA SER A 15 81.88 17.47 22.90
C SER A 15 81.34 17.73 21.48
N THR A 16 82.14 17.48 20.45
CA THR A 16 81.70 17.59 19.06
C THR A 16 80.66 16.53 18.72
N ALA A 17 80.90 15.28 19.12
CA ALA A 17 79.97 14.18 18.89
C ALA A 17 78.61 14.41 19.58
N ILE A 18 78.62 14.87 20.84
CA ILE A 18 77.40 15.21 21.59
C ILE A 18 76.62 16.32 20.89
N LYS A 19 77.28 17.36 20.37
CA LYS A 19 76.62 18.43 19.61
C LYS A 19 75.93 17.92 18.34
N LEU A 20 76.56 17.00 17.61
CA LEU A 20 75.98 16.38 16.42
C LEU A 20 74.75 15.52 16.78
N SER A 21 74.86 14.70 17.81
CA SER A 21 73.73 13.90 18.31
C SER A 21 72.56 14.79 18.75
N LEU A 22 72.84 15.88 19.47
CA LEU A 22 71.81 16.85 19.87
C LEU A 22 71.13 17.51 18.67
N SER A 23 71.90 17.87 17.63
CA SER A 23 71.34 18.44 16.39
C SER A 23 70.41 17.45 15.69
N THR A 24 70.73 16.15 15.72
CA THR A 24 69.90 15.09 15.13
C THR A 24 68.61 14.91 15.93
N ILE A 25 68.70 14.82 17.26
CA ILE A 25 67.54 14.72 18.15
C ILE A 25 66.58 15.91 17.97
N LEU A 26 67.12 17.13 17.79
CA LEU A 26 66.32 18.31 17.54
C LEU A 26 65.56 18.22 16.20
N ALA A 27 66.20 17.69 15.16
CA ALA A 27 65.55 17.47 13.86
C ALA A 27 64.43 16.42 13.96
N ASP A 28 64.71 15.28 14.59
CA ASP A 28 63.74 14.20 14.80
C ASP A 28 62.54 14.68 15.63
N THR A 29 62.79 15.45 16.69
CA THR A 29 61.74 16.06 17.52
C THR A 29 60.85 17.01 16.70
N SER A 30 61.45 17.78 15.79
CA SER A 30 60.72 18.69 14.90
C SER A 30 59.84 17.91 13.91
N SER A 31 60.35 16.80 13.37
CA SER A 31 59.57 15.91 12.50
C SER A 31 58.40 15.26 13.24
N LEU A 32 58.64 14.75 14.45
CA LEU A 32 57.59 14.13 15.28
C LEU A 32 56.47 15.12 15.64
N LEU A 33 56.82 16.39 15.87
CA LEU A 33 55.85 17.45 16.11
C LEU A 33 54.97 17.72 14.87
N ALA A 34 55.58 17.71 13.67
CA ALA A 34 54.86 17.87 12.42
C ALA A 34 53.89 16.69 12.20
N ASP A 35 54.36 15.45 12.36
CA ASP A 35 53.53 14.25 12.23
C ASP A 35 52.36 14.24 13.23
N THR A 36 52.63 14.63 14.49
CA THR A 36 51.59 14.76 15.52
C THR A 36 50.52 15.77 15.11
N THR A 37 50.91 16.88 14.49
CA THR A 37 49.99 17.90 13.99
C THR A 37 49.12 17.36 12.85
N LEU A 38 49.72 16.62 11.91
CA LEU A 38 49.00 15.97 10.81
C LEU A 38 48.00 14.93 11.32
N ILE A 39 48.42 14.06 12.24
CA ILE A 39 47.55 13.03 12.85
C ILE A 39 46.34 13.69 13.53
N LYS A 40 46.55 14.79 14.26
CA LYS A 40 45.46 15.55 14.89
C LYS A 40 44.47 16.11 13.85
N GLY A 41 44.97 16.57 12.72
CA GLY A 41 44.15 17.00 11.58
C GLY A 41 43.30 15.84 11.03
N SER A 42 43.93 14.72 10.70
CA SER A 42 43.24 13.52 10.19
C SER A 42 42.18 12.99 11.17
N LEU A 43 42.49 12.98 12.47
CA LEU A 43 41.53 12.58 13.50
C LEU A 43 40.32 13.51 13.57
N SER A 44 40.53 14.82 13.36
CA SER A 44 39.44 15.79 13.34
C SER A 44 38.51 15.58 12.14
N THR A 45 39.06 15.27 10.96
CA THR A 45 38.27 14.89 9.78
C THR A 45 37.50 13.59 10.02
N LEU A 46 38.15 12.55 10.55
CA LEU A 46 37.51 11.27 10.83
C LEU A 46 36.34 11.41 11.81
N LEU A 47 36.48 12.28 12.82
CA LEU A 47 35.41 12.58 13.77
C LEU A 47 34.21 13.26 13.09
N ALA A 48 34.46 14.19 12.16
CA ALA A 48 33.42 14.85 11.39
C ALA A 48 32.68 13.85 10.49
N ASP A 49 33.42 13.02 9.76
CA ASP A 49 32.84 11.99 8.87
C ASP A 49 32.00 10.97 9.66
N THR A 50 32.51 10.52 10.81
CA THR A 50 31.77 9.61 11.71
C THR A 50 30.47 10.24 12.21
N SER A 51 30.49 11.54 12.51
CA SER A 51 29.30 12.28 12.93
C SER A 51 28.28 12.40 11.80
N ALA A 52 28.74 12.67 10.57
CA ALA A 52 27.88 12.71 9.38
C ALA A 52 27.24 11.33 9.09
N LEU A 53 28.03 10.25 9.11
CA LEU A 53 27.52 8.88 8.95
C LEU A 53 26.46 8.51 10.01
N LYS A 54 26.58 9.03 11.23
CA LYS A 54 25.58 8.83 12.29
C LYS A 54 24.26 9.53 11.98
N VAL A 55 24.32 10.74 11.40
CA VAL A 55 23.14 11.47 10.93
C VAL A 55 22.47 10.72 9.78
N ASP A 56 23.23 10.31 8.76
CA ASP A 56 22.71 9.58 7.62
C ASP A 56 22.07 8.25 8.04
N SER A 57 22.71 7.50 8.94
CA SER A 57 22.14 6.26 9.49
C SER A 57 20.81 6.49 10.20
N THR A 58 20.64 7.63 10.87
CA THR A 58 19.37 7.99 11.53
C THR A 58 18.30 8.35 10.49
N ALA A 59 18.65 9.09 9.44
CA ALA A 59 17.74 9.45 8.35
C ALA A 59 17.26 8.22 7.56
N ILE A 60 18.16 7.26 7.29
CA ILE A 60 17.83 5.99 6.63
C ILE A 60 16.82 5.19 7.47
N LYS A 61 17.02 5.10 8.78
CA LYS A 61 16.09 4.39 9.69
C LYS A 61 14.68 5.00 9.67
N LEU A 62 14.57 6.33 9.67
CA LEU A 62 13.28 7.03 9.58
C LEU A 62 12.59 6.77 8.22
N SER A 63 13.36 6.79 7.14
CA SER A 63 12.85 6.51 5.80
C SER A 63 12.34 5.07 5.69
N LEU A 64 13.06 4.09 6.26
CA LEU A 64 12.65 2.69 6.29
C LEU A 64 11.33 2.51 7.05
N SER A 65 11.21 3.11 8.25
CA SER A 65 9.97 3.06 9.03
C SER A 65 8.77 3.67 8.28
N THR A 66 9.01 4.74 7.51
CA THR A 66 7.97 5.34 6.65
C THR A 66 7.56 4.40 5.53
N ILE A 67 8.51 3.69 4.91
CA ILE A 67 8.24 2.73 3.84
C ILE A 67 7.44 1.54 4.39
N GLU A 68 7.82 1.00 5.55
CA GLU A 68 7.10 -0.09 6.23
C GLU A 68 5.62 0.28 6.45
N SER A 69 5.36 1.47 7.02
CA SER A 69 3.99 1.96 7.20
C SER A 69 3.21 2.12 5.90
N LYS A 70 3.86 2.55 4.81
CA LYS A 70 3.21 2.65 3.50
C LYS A 70 2.90 1.28 2.90
N ILE A 71 3.76 0.29 3.12
CA ILE A 71 3.55 -1.10 2.70
C ILE A 71 2.36 -1.70 3.46
N ASP A 72 2.27 -1.46 4.77
CA ASP A 72 1.13 -1.92 5.58
C ASP A 72 -0.20 -1.34 5.09
N THR A 73 -0.23 -0.04 4.78
CA THR A 73 -1.40 0.62 4.18
C THR A 73 -1.74 0.00 2.81
N ALA A 74 -0.75 -0.18 1.93
CA ALA A 74 -0.98 -0.78 0.62
C ALA A 74 -1.50 -2.22 0.73
N GLN A 75 -1.02 -2.99 1.71
CA GLN A 75 -1.50 -4.34 1.97
C GLN A 75 -2.95 -4.33 2.48
N LEU A 76 -3.33 -3.36 3.32
CA LEU A 76 -4.71 -3.19 3.77
C LEU A 76 -5.64 -2.82 2.60
N ASP A 77 -5.20 -1.92 1.72
CA ASP A 77 -5.93 -1.54 0.51
C ASP A 77 -6.11 -2.75 -0.41
N LEU A 78 -5.05 -3.55 -0.63
CA LEU A 78 -5.13 -4.79 -1.40
C LEU A 78 -6.09 -5.79 -0.79
N ASN A 79 -6.03 -6.04 0.52
CA ASN A 79 -6.95 -6.93 1.22
C ASN A 79 -8.41 -6.49 1.04
N THR A 80 -8.64 -5.17 1.02
CA THR A 80 -9.97 -4.58 0.77
C THR A 80 -10.43 -4.81 -0.66
N ILE A 81 -9.53 -4.79 -1.63
CA ILE A 81 -9.88 -5.07 -3.04
C ILE A 81 -10.11 -6.58 -3.26
N THR A 82 -9.26 -7.43 -2.68
CA THR A 82 -9.24 -8.85 -3.00
C THR A 82 -10.17 -9.68 -2.14
N GLY A 83 -10.56 -9.29 -0.94
CA GLY A 83 -11.31 -10.22 -0.07
C GLY A 83 -10.60 -11.53 0.22
N ALA A 84 -11.21 -12.40 1.02
CA ALA A 84 -10.70 -13.76 1.22
C ALA A 84 -10.87 -14.63 -0.05
N ASP A 85 -11.70 -14.19 -1.00
CA ASP A 85 -12.18 -14.99 -2.14
C ASP A 85 -11.74 -14.43 -3.51
N GLY A 86 -11.00 -13.31 -3.55
CA GLY A 86 -10.67 -12.57 -4.78
C GLY A 86 -11.65 -11.45 -5.18
N VAL A 87 -12.74 -11.21 -4.43
CA VAL A 87 -13.79 -10.20 -4.74
C VAL A 87 -14.33 -9.51 -3.48
N THR A 88 -13.70 -8.43 -2.99
CA THR A 88 -14.28 -7.51 -1.98
C THR A 88 -14.62 -6.14 -2.57
N LEU A 89 -15.03 -6.10 -3.85
CA LEU A 89 -15.81 -4.95 -4.35
C LEU A 89 -17.29 -5.01 -3.95
N ALA A 90 -17.80 -6.20 -3.58
CA ALA A 90 -19.24 -6.44 -3.40
C ALA A 90 -19.76 -6.26 -1.96
N THR A 91 -18.93 -6.43 -0.93
CA THR A 91 -19.42 -6.39 0.47
C THR A 91 -19.31 -5.02 1.14
N THR A 92 -18.45 -4.12 0.64
CA THR A 92 -18.29 -2.76 1.19
C THR A 92 -19.19 -1.73 0.51
N GLN A 93 -19.64 -2.01 -0.72
CA GLN A 93 -20.69 -1.22 -1.37
C GLN A 93 -22.03 -1.91 -1.12
N ALA A 94 -22.78 -1.46 -0.11
CA ALA A 94 -24.12 -1.98 0.20
C ALA A 94 -25.08 -1.96 -1.02
N ASN A 95 -24.78 -1.15 -2.03
CA ASN A 95 -25.57 -0.98 -3.25
C ASN A 95 -25.04 -1.78 -4.46
N TYR A 96 -23.93 -2.52 -4.33
CA TYR A 96 -23.33 -3.28 -5.43
C TYR A 96 -23.29 -4.77 -5.10
N ALA A 97 -24.46 -5.40 -5.07
CA ALA A 97 -24.56 -6.83 -5.29
C ALA A 97 -24.53 -7.04 -6.82
N PRO A 98 -23.39 -7.38 -7.45
CA PRO A 98 -23.43 -7.77 -8.84
C PRO A 98 -24.42 -8.93 -8.95
N LEU A 99 -25.43 -8.81 -9.82
CA LEU A 99 -26.21 -9.95 -10.26
C LEU A 99 -25.18 -11.00 -10.70
N LYS A 100 -24.96 -12.02 -9.87
CA LYS A 100 -24.10 -13.13 -10.24
C LYS A 100 -24.83 -13.78 -11.40
N GLY A 101 -24.40 -13.51 -12.64
CA GLY A 101 -25.10 -13.94 -13.85
C GLY A 101 -25.31 -15.46 -14.00
N GLY A 102 -24.88 -16.26 -13.02
CA GLY A 102 -25.16 -17.70 -12.91
C GLY A 102 -26.09 -18.11 -11.75
N THR A 103 -26.54 -17.19 -10.88
CA THR A 103 -27.49 -17.52 -9.80
C THR A 103 -28.89 -17.07 -10.21
N ALA A 104 -29.81 -18.02 -10.35
CA ALA A 104 -31.22 -17.71 -10.56
C ALA A 104 -31.76 -16.91 -9.37
N MET A 105 -32.51 -15.85 -9.65
CA MET A 105 -33.20 -15.07 -8.63
C MET A 105 -34.36 -15.89 -8.06
N THR A 106 -34.76 -15.60 -6.82
CA THR A 106 -35.99 -16.19 -6.27
C THR A 106 -37.17 -15.59 -7.01
N GLU A 107 -37.97 -16.44 -7.67
CA GLU A 107 -39.20 -16.01 -8.34
C GLU A 107 -40.15 -15.35 -7.33
N ALA A 108 -40.48 -14.08 -7.58
CA ALA A 108 -41.39 -13.31 -6.76
C ALA A 108 -42.11 -12.27 -7.62
N TYR A 109 -43.34 -11.93 -7.23
CA TYR A 109 -44.17 -10.93 -7.88
C TYR A 109 -44.65 -9.95 -6.82
N ALA A 110 -44.71 -8.66 -7.15
CA ALA A 110 -45.24 -7.68 -6.22
C ALA A 110 -46.74 -7.90 -6.03
N ALA A 111 -47.23 -7.78 -4.80
CA ALA A 111 -48.66 -7.71 -4.56
C ALA A 111 -49.27 -6.52 -5.33
N ASP A 112 -50.54 -6.61 -5.63
CA ASP A 112 -51.25 -5.52 -6.30
C ASP A 112 -51.24 -4.26 -5.40
N GLY A 113 -51.12 -3.08 -6.02
CA GLY A 113 -50.95 -1.80 -5.32
C GLY A 113 -49.60 -1.56 -4.59
N SER A 114 -48.72 -2.57 -4.49
CA SER A 114 -47.43 -2.44 -3.79
C SER A 114 -46.28 -2.02 -4.71
N ALA A 115 -45.33 -1.25 -4.18
CA ALA A 115 -44.08 -0.96 -4.88
C ALA A 115 -43.27 -2.25 -5.07
N ALA A 116 -42.92 -2.57 -6.31
CA ALA A 116 -42.12 -3.75 -6.64
C ALA A 116 -40.64 -3.54 -6.33
N THR A 117 -39.97 -4.58 -5.86
CA THR A 117 -38.49 -4.66 -5.87
C THR A 117 -37.97 -4.82 -7.30
N PRO A 118 -36.71 -4.45 -7.59
CA PRO A 118 -36.10 -4.68 -8.90
C PRO A 118 -36.22 -6.14 -9.36
N GLU A 119 -36.07 -7.09 -8.44
CA GLU A 119 -36.18 -8.52 -8.70
C GLU A 119 -37.59 -8.91 -9.13
N GLN A 120 -38.61 -8.42 -8.41
CA GLN A 120 -40.00 -8.65 -8.77
C GLN A 120 -40.34 -8.00 -10.12
N MET A 121 -39.81 -6.81 -10.42
CA MET A 121 -40.04 -6.16 -11.72
C MET A 121 -39.53 -7.02 -12.88
N LEU A 122 -38.36 -7.65 -12.76
CA LEU A 122 -37.83 -8.55 -13.79
C LEU A 122 -38.78 -9.74 -14.03
N TYR A 123 -39.26 -10.40 -12.97
CA TYR A 123 -40.20 -11.51 -13.11
C TYR A 123 -41.57 -11.07 -13.62
N MET A 124 -42.06 -9.90 -13.22
CA MET A 124 -43.30 -9.33 -13.73
C MET A 124 -43.20 -9.03 -15.24
N ILE A 125 -42.08 -8.47 -15.71
CA ILE A 125 -41.83 -8.27 -17.15
C ILE A 125 -41.81 -9.61 -17.87
N TRP A 126 -41.10 -10.61 -17.35
CA TRP A 126 -41.06 -11.95 -17.93
C TRP A 126 -42.47 -12.55 -18.04
N ALA A 127 -43.23 -12.56 -16.94
CA ALA A 127 -44.57 -13.14 -16.90
C ALA A 127 -45.53 -12.42 -17.87
N ALA A 128 -45.40 -11.10 -18.02
CA ALA A 128 -46.22 -10.32 -18.96
C ALA A 128 -45.89 -10.58 -20.44
N LEU A 129 -44.68 -11.06 -20.75
CA LEU A 129 -44.22 -11.37 -22.12
C LEU A 129 -44.31 -12.86 -22.46
N SER A 130 -44.33 -13.72 -21.44
CA SER A 130 -44.35 -15.18 -21.57
C SER A 130 -45.76 -15.72 -21.90
N GLU A 131 -46.17 -16.81 -21.27
CA GLU A 131 -47.48 -17.40 -21.44
C GLU A 131 -48.56 -16.59 -20.70
N PHE A 132 -49.62 -16.24 -21.44
CA PHE A 132 -50.81 -15.59 -20.89
C PHE A 132 -52.08 -16.17 -21.51
N ALA A 133 -53.18 -16.09 -20.77
CA ALA A 133 -54.51 -16.50 -21.20
C ALA A 133 -55.49 -15.34 -21.07
N ILE A 134 -56.42 -15.21 -22.02
CA ILE A 134 -57.50 -14.22 -21.97
C ILE A 134 -58.83 -14.95 -21.91
N SER A 135 -59.70 -14.55 -20.97
CA SER A 135 -61.06 -15.04 -20.85
C SER A 135 -61.98 -13.87 -20.53
N GLY A 136 -62.86 -13.51 -21.47
CA GLY A 136 -63.60 -12.26 -21.41
C GLY A 136 -62.63 -11.08 -21.34
N THR A 137 -62.80 -10.21 -20.34
CA THR A 137 -61.93 -9.07 -20.10
C THR A 137 -60.75 -9.36 -19.16
N ILE A 138 -60.50 -10.61 -18.77
CA ILE A 138 -59.40 -10.94 -17.86
C ILE A 138 -58.23 -11.55 -18.61
N LEU A 139 -57.07 -10.88 -18.56
CA LEU A 139 -55.78 -11.42 -19.00
C LEU A 139 -55.02 -11.94 -17.78
N THR A 140 -54.61 -13.21 -17.83
CA THR A 140 -53.89 -13.92 -16.77
C THR A 140 -52.48 -14.23 -17.23
N CYS A 141 -51.47 -13.68 -16.57
CA CYS A 141 -50.05 -14.02 -16.78
C CYS A 141 -49.66 -15.20 -15.88
N LYS A 142 -48.77 -16.07 -16.36
CA LYS A 142 -48.31 -17.26 -15.64
C LYS A 142 -46.96 -17.07 -14.96
N LYS A 143 -46.75 -17.85 -13.90
CA LYS A 143 -45.44 -18.07 -13.25
C LYS A 143 -44.52 -18.84 -14.19
N LEU A 144 -43.24 -18.99 -13.81
CA LEU A 144 -42.26 -19.79 -14.58
C LEU A 144 -42.72 -21.22 -14.84
N ASP A 145 -43.60 -21.76 -13.99
CA ASP A 145 -44.16 -23.11 -14.12
C ASP A 145 -45.26 -23.26 -15.19
N GLY A 146 -45.70 -22.16 -15.81
CA GLY A 146 -46.75 -22.14 -16.84
C GLY A 146 -48.17 -22.43 -16.34
N ALA A 147 -48.34 -22.81 -15.07
CA ALA A 147 -49.62 -23.24 -14.52
C ALA A 147 -50.23 -22.19 -13.59
N VAL A 148 -49.42 -21.70 -12.65
CA VAL A 148 -49.87 -20.82 -11.57
C VAL A 148 -49.98 -19.39 -12.07
N THR A 149 -51.01 -18.68 -11.62
CA THR A 149 -51.17 -17.25 -11.93
C THR A 149 -50.10 -16.42 -11.22
N ALA A 150 -49.39 -15.61 -12.00
CA ALA A 150 -48.44 -14.62 -11.51
C ALA A 150 -49.11 -13.26 -11.28
N MET A 151 -49.89 -12.78 -12.26
CA MET A 151 -50.57 -11.49 -12.25
C MET A 151 -51.82 -11.55 -13.12
N THR A 152 -52.78 -10.66 -12.86
CA THR A 152 -53.95 -10.46 -13.71
C THR A 152 -54.07 -8.99 -14.15
N PHE A 153 -54.62 -8.81 -15.34
CA PHE A 153 -54.97 -7.51 -15.90
C PHE A 153 -56.42 -7.54 -16.37
N THR A 154 -57.13 -6.44 -16.13
CA THR A 154 -58.45 -6.19 -16.70
C THR A 154 -58.30 -5.43 -18.01
N LEU A 155 -58.87 -5.98 -19.07
CA LEU A 155 -59.01 -5.38 -20.38
C LEU A 155 -60.28 -4.52 -20.43
N ASP A 156 -60.29 -3.51 -21.29
CA ASP A 156 -61.43 -2.61 -21.49
C ASP A 156 -62.57 -3.20 -22.32
N ASP A 157 -62.27 -4.18 -23.17
CA ASP A 157 -63.23 -4.84 -24.07
C ASP A 157 -62.87 -6.33 -24.24
N ASP A 158 -63.88 -7.18 -24.42
CA ASP A 158 -63.69 -8.64 -24.57
C ASP A 158 -63.41 -9.09 -26.01
N THR A 159 -63.59 -8.18 -26.97
CA THR A 159 -63.51 -8.46 -28.40
C THR A 159 -62.37 -7.67 -29.05
N ASN A 160 -62.24 -6.38 -28.73
CA ASN A 160 -61.24 -5.47 -29.28
C ASN A 160 -60.57 -4.64 -28.16
N PRO A 161 -59.79 -5.27 -27.28
CA PRO A 161 -59.14 -4.55 -26.18
C PRO A 161 -58.15 -3.51 -26.69
N THR A 162 -58.22 -2.29 -26.17
CA THR A 162 -57.28 -1.20 -26.49
C THR A 162 -56.45 -0.77 -25.29
N SER A 163 -56.84 -1.21 -24.10
CA SER A 163 -56.11 -0.94 -22.87
C SER A 163 -56.14 -2.15 -21.94
N ARG A 164 -55.17 -2.16 -21.02
CA ARG A 164 -55.14 -3.11 -19.91
C ARG A 164 -54.76 -2.37 -18.64
N THR A 165 -55.39 -2.76 -17.53
CA THR A 165 -55.11 -2.22 -16.21
C THR A 165 -54.70 -3.38 -15.32
N ARG A 166 -53.56 -3.28 -14.63
CA ARG A 166 -53.18 -4.28 -13.63
C ARG A 166 -54.19 -4.18 -12.49
N ASN A 167 -54.79 -5.30 -12.11
CA ASN A 167 -55.68 -5.31 -10.95
C ASN A 167 -54.90 -4.83 -9.72
N SER A 168 -55.53 -4.01 -8.89
CA SER A 168 -54.95 -3.31 -7.74
C SER A 168 -55.17 -4.05 -6.43
#